data_AF-A0AAD9A0N2-F1
#
_entry.id   AF-A0AAD9A0N2-F1
#
_cell.length_a   1.000
_cell.length_b   1.000
_cell.length_c   1.000
_cell.angle_alpha   90.00
_cell.angle_beta   90.00
_cell.angle_gamma   90.00
#
_symmetry.space_group_name_H-M   'P 1'
#
loop_
_entity.id
_entity.type
_entity.pdbx_description
1 polymer ?
#
loop_
_entity_poly.entity_id
_entity_poly.type
_entity_poly.pdbx_seq_one_letter_code
_entity_poly.pdbx_strand_id
1 'polypeptide(L)'
;MAAKLKMNVQSFPRPPLLEKVSKHLRITWQGEMIADTKDAYWVLETHHPPTYYLPSTSINAPLTPTQQSTYCEWKGAATYYAITAPRTSNVQEPQVVSNRIWSYNSPTPGFDAINGYLSFYAGPWDCFVDGELVEPQPGDFYGGWVTSDIEGIVKGAHGNWDPVL
;
A
#
# COMPACT_ATOMS: atom_id res chain seq x y z
N MET A 1 -18.53 10.57 17.22
CA MET A 1 -17.67 9.65 16.45
C MET A 1 -18.03 8.23 16.83
N ALA A 2 -18.44 7.39 15.88
CA ALA A 2 -18.57 5.96 16.15
C ALA A 2 -17.18 5.38 16.41
N ALA A 3 -17.04 4.48 17.38
CA ALA A 3 -15.78 3.78 17.59
C ALA A 3 -15.45 2.94 16.35
N LYS A 4 -14.25 3.11 15.78
CA LYS A 4 -13.77 2.22 14.71
C LYS A 4 -13.52 0.84 15.32
N LEU A 5 -13.95 -0.22 14.62
CA LEU A 5 -13.64 -1.59 15.01
C LEU A 5 -12.13 -1.80 14.94
N LYS A 6 -11.51 -2.26 16.02
CA LYS A 6 -10.08 -2.57 16.07
C LYS A 6 -9.81 -3.88 15.34
N MET A 7 -8.71 -3.93 14.58
CA MET A 7 -8.21 -5.09 13.87
C MET A 7 -6.80 -5.42 14.36
N ASN A 8 -6.66 -6.62 14.90
CA ASN A 8 -5.39 -7.10 15.43
C ASN A 8 -4.58 -7.78 14.34
N VAL A 9 -3.37 -7.29 14.04
CA VAL A 9 -2.55 -7.84 12.94
C VAL A 9 -2.15 -9.30 13.14
N GLN A 10 -2.08 -9.79 14.38
CA GLN A 10 -1.83 -11.21 14.65
C GLN A 10 -3.04 -12.11 14.37
N SER A 11 -4.25 -11.55 14.26
CA SER A 11 -5.46 -12.31 13.89
C SER A 11 -5.66 -12.47 12.38
N PHE A 12 -4.87 -11.75 11.56
CA PHE A 12 -4.96 -11.87 10.11
C PHE A 12 -4.46 -13.23 9.62
N PRO A 13 -5.06 -13.76 8.54
CA PRO A 13 -4.80 -15.13 8.11
C PRO A 13 -3.46 -15.29 7.39
N ARG A 14 -3.01 -16.54 7.34
CA ARG A 14 -1.97 -17.03 6.46
C ARG A 14 -2.45 -18.37 5.87
N PRO A 15 -2.72 -18.50 4.55
CA PRO A 15 -2.43 -17.55 3.47
C PRO A 15 -3.12 -16.18 3.60
N PRO A 16 -2.56 -15.11 2.99
CA PRO A 16 -3.15 -13.78 3.06
C PRO A 16 -4.57 -13.75 2.45
N LEU A 17 -5.43 -12.94 3.05
CA LEU A 17 -6.80 -12.73 2.58
C LEU A 17 -6.86 -11.49 1.69
N LEU A 18 -7.45 -11.63 0.51
CA LEU A 18 -7.80 -10.53 -0.38
C LEU A 18 -9.29 -10.24 -0.28
N GLU A 19 -9.65 -9.01 0.02
CA GLU A 19 -11.05 -8.60 0.16
C GLU A 19 -11.29 -7.24 -0.48
N LYS A 20 -12.51 -7.08 -1.03
CA LYS A 20 -12.96 -5.77 -1.52
C LYS A 20 -13.24 -4.87 -0.33
N VAL A 21 -12.83 -3.60 -0.42
CA VAL A 21 -13.03 -2.64 0.65
C VAL A 21 -13.57 -1.33 0.07
N SER A 22 -14.53 -0.70 0.78
CA SER A 22 -15.14 0.57 0.38
C SER A 22 -14.58 1.79 1.12
N LYS A 23 -13.40 1.63 1.73
CA LYS A 23 -12.68 2.71 2.41
C LYS A 23 -12.27 3.77 1.39
N HIS A 24 -12.34 5.04 1.76
CA HIS A 24 -11.89 6.13 0.92
C HIS A 24 -10.38 6.28 1.02
N LEU A 25 -9.68 5.93 -0.04
CA LEU A 25 -8.23 6.02 -0.13
C LEU A 25 -7.86 7.29 -0.89
N ARG A 26 -6.97 8.09 -0.29
CA ARG A 26 -6.35 9.25 -0.95
C ARG A 26 -4.85 9.18 -0.80
N ILE A 27 -4.14 9.53 -1.85
CA ILE A 27 -2.67 9.63 -1.85
C ILE A 27 -2.31 11.00 -2.39
N THR A 28 -1.53 11.76 -1.64
CA THR A 28 -1.05 13.07 -2.08
C THR A 28 0.48 13.14 -2.02
N TRP A 29 1.04 14.00 -2.86
CA TRP A 29 2.46 14.34 -2.88
C TRP A 29 2.59 15.85 -2.69
N GLN A 30 3.10 16.29 -1.54
CA GLN A 30 3.28 17.71 -1.24
C GLN A 30 2.00 18.55 -1.46
N GLY A 31 0.84 17.98 -1.11
CA GLY A 31 -0.48 18.59 -1.29
C GLY A 31 -1.15 18.35 -2.66
N GLU A 32 -0.43 17.84 -3.66
CA GLU A 32 -1.00 17.49 -4.97
C GLU A 32 -1.57 16.07 -4.98
N MET A 33 -2.73 15.88 -5.61
CA MET A 33 -3.43 14.60 -5.61
C MET A 33 -2.80 13.60 -6.59
N ILE A 34 -2.34 12.46 -6.08
CA ILE A 34 -1.84 11.31 -6.86
C ILE A 34 -2.95 10.30 -7.12
N ALA A 35 -3.77 10.01 -6.11
CA ALA A 35 -4.88 9.07 -6.23
C ALA A 35 -6.04 9.42 -5.31
N ASP A 36 -7.26 9.15 -5.75
CA ASP A 36 -8.50 9.24 -4.97
C ASP A 36 -9.47 8.15 -5.43
N THR A 37 -9.83 7.22 -4.54
CA THR A 37 -10.75 6.12 -4.87
C THR A 37 -11.49 5.57 -3.65
N LYS A 38 -12.69 5.02 -3.90
CA LYS A 38 -13.40 4.11 -2.99
C LYS A 38 -13.52 2.69 -3.55
N ASP A 39 -13.00 2.48 -4.75
CA ASP A 39 -12.85 1.17 -5.36
C ASP A 39 -11.45 0.66 -5.04
N ALA A 40 -11.36 -0.24 -4.07
CA ALA A 40 -10.08 -0.80 -3.67
C ALA A 40 -10.25 -2.25 -3.20
N TYR A 41 -9.12 -2.94 -3.17
CA TYR A 41 -8.96 -4.15 -2.38
C TYR A 41 -7.95 -3.91 -1.27
N TRP A 42 -8.02 -4.70 -0.22
CA TRP A 42 -6.94 -4.80 0.75
C TRP A 42 -6.47 -6.24 0.87
N VAL A 43 -5.22 -6.40 1.28
CA VAL A 43 -4.64 -7.67 1.67
C VAL A 43 -4.37 -7.65 3.16
N LEU A 44 -4.90 -8.66 3.86
CA LEU A 44 -4.68 -8.90 5.28
C LEU A 44 -3.75 -10.11 5.45
N GLU A 45 -2.64 -9.93 6.16
CA GLU A 45 -1.63 -10.96 6.39
C GLU A 45 -1.11 -10.87 7.82
N THR A 46 -0.87 -12.01 8.47
CA THR A 46 -0.44 -12.08 9.88
C THR A 46 0.78 -11.18 10.15
N HIS A 47 0.71 -10.31 11.17
CA HIS A 47 1.71 -9.31 11.56
C HIS A 47 1.92 -8.12 10.58
N HIS A 48 1.10 -8.02 9.54
CA HIS A 48 1.11 -6.92 8.58
C HIS A 48 -0.16 -6.09 8.68
N PRO A 49 -0.05 -4.75 8.80
CA PRO A 49 -1.17 -3.85 8.55
C PRO A 49 -1.72 -4.06 7.14
N PRO A 50 -2.98 -3.68 6.87
CA PRO A 50 -3.58 -3.81 5.56
C PRO A 50 -2.72 -3.17 4.47
N THR A 51 -2.50 -3.90 3.39
CA THR A 51 -1.90 -3.36 2.16
C THR A 51 -3.02 -3.08 1.17
N TYR A 52 -3.15 -1.84 0.71
CA TYR A 52 -4.25 -1.43 -0.16
C TYR A 52 -3.85 -1.45 -1.64
N TYR A 53 -4.75 -1.97 -2.47
CA TYR A 53 -4.63 -2.05 -3.91
C TYR A 53 -5.70 -1.17 -4.56
N LEU A 54 -5.25 -0.17 -5.30
CA LEU A 54 -6.07 0.81 -6.02
C LEU A 54 -6.06 0.50 -7.52
N PRO A 55 -7.16 0.73 -8.25
CA PRO A 55 -7.18 0.54 -9.69
C PRO A 55 -6.23 1.54 -10.36
N SER A 56 -5.56 1.15 -11.44
CA SER A 56 -4.68 2.05 -12.19
C SER A 56 -5.39 3.28 -12.74
N THR A 57 -6.70 3.19 -12.99
CA THR A 57 -7.54 4.31 -13.44
C THR A 57 -7.76 5.40 -12.37
N SER A 58 -7.46 5.15 -11.09
CA SER A 58 -7.53 6.18 -10.05
C SER A 58 -6.22 6.95 -9.87
N ILE A 59 -5.17 6.66 -10.65
CA ILE A 59 -3.87 7.32 -10.53
C ILE A 59 -3.77 8.48 -11.51
N ASN A 60 -3.54 9.68 -11.01
CA ASN A 60 -3.54 10.94 -11.76
C ASN A 60 -2.15 11.34 -12.30
N ALA A 61 -1.23 10.39 -12.42
CA ALA A 61 0.12 10.64 -12.92
C ALA A 61 0.66 9.43 -13.71
N PRO A 62 1.53 9.67 -14.71
CA PRO A 62 2.06 8.62 -15.54
C PRO A 62 3.00 7.70 -14.75
N LEU A 63 2.84 6.40 -14.97
CA LEU A 63 3.65 5.35 -14.37
C LEU A 63 4.52 4.67 -15.42
N THR A 64 5.80 4.50 -15.11
CA THR A 64 6.77 3.80 -15.96
C THR A 64 7.29 2.58 -15.23
N PRO A 65 7.18 1.36 -15.78
CA PRO A 65 7.72 0.17 -15.13
C PRO A 65 9.25 0.28 -15.00
N THR A 66 9.79 -0.19 -13.89
CA THR A 66 11.23 -0.25 -13.63
C THR A 66 11.77 -1.67 -13.87
N GLN A 67 13.08 -1.83 -13.82
CA GLN A 67 13.72 -3.16 -13.90
C GLN A 67 13.57 -3.97 -12.60
N GLN A 68 13.03 -3.38 -11.54
CA GLN A 68 12.88 -4.07 -10.25
C GLN A 68 11.66 -4.97 -10.27
N SER A 69 11.86 -6.21 -9.81
CA SER A 69 10.82 -7.19 -9.56
C SER A 69 11.10 -7.91 -8.26
N THR A 70 10.05 -8.24 -7.52
CA THR A 70 10.14 -9.13 -6.35
C THR A 70 9.15 -10.28 -6.52
N TYR A 71 9.34 -11.36 -5.78
CA TYR A 71 8.46 -12.52 -5.83
C TYR A 71 7.81 -12.73 -4.46
N CYS A 72 6.48 -12.87 -4.47
CA CYS A 72 5.69 -13.25 -3.31
C CYS A 72 5.20 -14.69 -3.50
N GLU A 73 5.41 -15.55 -2.51
CA GLU A 73 4.95 -16.95 -2.53
C GLU A 73 3.44 -17.08 -2.76
N TRP A 74 2.67 -16.09 -2.33
CA TRP A 74 1.21 -16.08 -2.44
C TRP A 74 0.67 -15.41 -3.68
N LYS A 75 1.35 -14.39 -4.22
CA LYS A 75 0.79 -13.46 -5.23
C LYS A 75 1.53 -13.48 -6.56
N GLY A 76 2.69 -14.12 -6.64
CA GLY A 76 3.53 -14.14 -7.83
C GLY A 76 4.51 -12.97 -7.92
N ALA A 77 4.86 -12.58 -9.14
CA ALA A 77 5.87 -11.54 -9.41
C ALA A 77 5.27 -10.13 -9.35
N ALA A 78 5.86 -9.27 -8.53
CA ALA A 78 5.52 -7.86 -8.45
C ALA A 78 6.37 -7.04 -9.42
N THR A 79 5.73 -6.21 -10.24
CA THR A 79 6.38 -5.20 -11.08
C THR A 79 6.41 -3.86 -10.34
N TYR A 80 7.57 -3.21 -10.30
CA TYR A 80 7.71 -1.89 -9.67
C TYR A 80 7.63 -0.77 -10.71
N TYR A 81 7.18 0.41 -10.26
CA TYR A 81 6.98 1.57 -11.11
C TYR A 81 7.72 2.79 -10.57
N ALA A 82 8.11 3.66 -11.51
CA ALA A 82 8.47 5.03 -11.27
C ALA A 82 7.29 5.93 -11.64
N ILE A 83 7.05 6.96 -10.84
CA ILE A 83 6.05 7.99 -11.10
C ILE A 83 6.72 9.34 -11.15
N THR A 84 6.34 10.15 -12.13
CA THR A 84 6.72 11.58 -12.14
C THR A 84 5.70 12.31 -11.29
N ALA A 85 6.11 12.77 -10.12
CA ALA A 85 5.24 13.48 -9.20
C ALA A 85 4.77 14.81 -9.82
N PRO A 86 3.54 15.26 -9.53
CA PRO A 86 3.04 16.54 -9.96
C PRO A 86 3.99 17.67 -9.53
N ARG A 87 4.12 18.71 -10.36
CA ARG A 87 4.86 19.90 -9.97
C ARG A 87 4.12 20.62 -8.85
N THR A 88 4.84 20.94 -7.79
CA THR A 88 4.33 21.78 -6.71
C THR A 88 4.90 23.19 -6.83
N SER A 89 4.24 24.19 -6.25
CA SER A 89 4.68 25.59 -6.29
C SER A 89 6.08 25.81 -5.70
N ASN A 90 6.57 24.86 -4.91
CA ASN A 90 7.81 24.95 -4.14
C ASN A 90 8.98 24.19 -4.77
N VAL A 91 8.80 23.51 -5.91
CA VAL A 91 9.82 22.69 -6.57
C VAL A 91 9.95 23.07 -8.05
N GLN A 92 11.15 23.52 -8.46
CA GLN A 92 11.42 23.89 -9.86
C GLN A 92 11.46 22.70 -10.82
N GLU A 93 11.96 21.54 -10.37
CA GLU A 93 12.20 20.37 -11.24
C GLU A 93 11.22 19.21 -11.00
N PRO A 94 10.81 18.46 -12.03
CA PRO A 94 10.00 17.26 -11.87
C PRO A 94 10.70 16.24 -10.97
N GLN A 95 10.02 15.80 -9.91
CA GLN A 95 10.54 14.78 -9.01
C GLN A 95 10.07 13.40 -9.48
N VAL A 96 11.01 12.48 -9.70
CA VAL A 96 10.70 11.08 -10.03
C VAL A 96 10.87 10.24 -8.77
N VAL A 97 9.80 9.54 -8.38
CA VAL A 97 9.83 8.59 -7.27
C VAL A 97 9.79 7.19 -7.86
N SER A 98 10.87 6.43 -7.67
CA SER A 98 11.04 5.09 -8.22
C SER A 98 10.87 4.02 -7.15
N ASN A 99 10.32 2.87 -7.54
CA ASN A 99 10.24 1.65 -6.71
C ASN A 99 9.47 1.82 -5.40
N ARG A 100 8.56 2.78 -5.34
CA ARG A 100 7.65 3.00 -4.21
C ARG A 100 6.19 2.67 -4.53
N ILE A 101 5.97 2.14 -5.73
CA ILE A 101 4.69 1.66 -6.24
C ILE A 101 4.94 0.30 -6.91
N TRP A 102 4.07 -0.67 -6.67
CA TRP A 102 4.13 -1.97 -7.34
C TRP A 102 2.74 -2.45 -7.77
N SER A 103 2.74 -3.41 -8.70
CA SER A 103 1.54 -4.12 -9.15
C SER A 103 1.84 -5.61 -9.33
N TYR A 104 0.80 -6.44 -9.22
CA TYR A 104 0.84 -7.81 -9.72
C TYR A 104 0.10 -7.85 -11.07
N ASN A 105 0.86 -7.96 -12.17
CA ASN A 105 0.31 -7.98 -13.53
C ASN A 105 -0.06 -9.39 -14.02
N SER A 106 0.27 -10.40 -13.24
CA SER A 106 -0.09 -11.81 -13.47
C SER A 106 -0.17 -12.51 -12.11
N PRO A 107 -1.12 -12.11 -11.25
CA PRO A 107 -1.27 -12.70 -9.93
C PRO A 107 -1.63 -14.18 -10.01
N THR A 108 -1.35 -14.90 -8.94
CA THR A 108 -1.76 -16.29 -8.73
C THR A 108 -3.28 -16.40 -8.48
N PRO A 109 -3.86 -17.61 -8.64
CA PRO A 109 -5.26 -17.85 -8.32
C PRO A 109 -5.62 -17.42 -6.90
N GLY A 110 -6.71 -16.65 -6.77
CA GLY A 110 -7.16 -16.07 -5.49
C GLY A 110 -6.72 -14.61 -5.30
N PHE A 111 -5.78 -14.12 -6.11
CA PHE A 111 -5.40 -12.71 -6.20
C PHE A 111 -5.71 -12.08 -7.56
N ASP A 112 -6.44 -12.78 -8.44
CA ASP A 112 -6.80 -12.31 -9.79
C ASP A 112 -7.51 -10.96 -9.79
N ALA A 113 -8.28 -10.67 -8.74
CA ALA A 113 -9.06 -9.45 -8.61
C ALA A 113 -8.22 -8.16 -8.48
N ILE A 114 -6.92 -8.28 -8.16
CA ILE A 114 -5.96 -7.16 -8.14
C ILE A 114 -5.00 -7.17 -9.32
N ASN A 115 -5.29 -7.91 -10.39
CA ASN A 115 -4.48 -7.86 -11.60
C ASN A 115 -4.41 -6.43 -12.15
N GLY A 116 -3.21 -5.86 -12.22
CA GLY A 116 -2.97 -4.49 -12.68
C GLY A 116 -3.37 -3.40 -11.68
N TYR A 117 -3.85 -3.76 -10.49
CA TYR A 117 -4.03 -2.81 -9.39
C TYR A 117 -2.68 -2.45 -8.79
N LEU A 118 -2.57 -1.25 -8.25
CA LEU A 118 -1.34 -0.67 -7.72
C LEU A 118 -1.42 -0.54 -6.21
N SER A 119 -0.29 -0.78 -5.56
CA SER A 119 -0.11 -0.52 -4.13
C SER A 119 1.11 0.37 -3.92
N PHE A 120 1.12 1.10 -2.80
CA PHE A 120 2.10 2.14 -2.50
C PHE A 120 2.77 1.86 -1.16
N TYR A 121 4.09 2.05 -1.11
CA TYR A 121 4.80 2.17 0.15
C TYR A 121 4.47 3.55 0.70
N ALA A 122 3.84 3.66 1.87
CA ALA A 122 3.32 4.95 2.35
C ALA A 122 4.43 5.98 2.68
N GLY A 123 5.67 5.56 2.99
CA GLY A 123 6.73 6.45 3.49
C GLY A 123 6.96 7.78 2.74
N PRO A 124 7.07 7.79 1.40
CA PRO A 124 7.25 9.03 0.64
C PRO A 124 5.95 9.81 0.35
N TRP A 125 4.77 9.28 0.68
CA TRP A 125 3.48 9.91 0.34
C TRP A 125 2.69 10.30 1.58
N ASP A 126 1.80 11.27 1.43
CA ASP A 126 0.73 11.46 2.39
C ASP A 126 -0.44 10.54 1.98
N CYS A 127 -0.49 9.36 2.59
CA CYS A 127 -1.56 8.39 2.37
C CYS A 127 -2.68 8.56 3.40
N PHE A 128 -3.94 8.45 2.97
CA PHE A 128 -5.10 8.57 3.83
C PHE A 128 -6.08 7.42 3.63
N VAL A 129 -6.68 6.96 4.73
CA VAL A 129 -7.75 5.97 4.76
C VAL A 129 -8.94 6.57 5.52
N ASP A 130 -10.07 6.75 4.85
CA ASP A 130 -11.25 7.43 5.42
C ASP A 130 -10.92 8.79 6.06
N GLY A 131 -9.98 9.52 5.44
CA GLY A 131 -9.51 10.83 5.91
C GLY A 131 -8.47 10.78 7.03
N GLU A 132 -8.12 9.60 7.54
CA GLU A 132 -7.05 9.42 8.52
C GLU A 132 -5.69 9.27 7.85
N LEU A 133 -4.70 10.05 8.30
CA LEU A 133 -3.32 9.94 7.81
C LEU A 133 -2.72 8.58 8.23
N VAL A 134 -2.09 7.93 7.27
CA VAL A 134 -1.46 6.62 7.43
C VAL A 134 -0.05 6.78 7.96
N GLU A 135 0.31 5.95 8.93
CA GLU A 135 1.71 5.72 9.28
C GLU A 135 2.25 4.54 8.44
N PRO A 136 3.45 4.67 7.85
CA PRO A 136 4.04 3.56 7.12
C PRO A 136 4.37 2.40 8.05
N GLN A 137 4.12 1.16 7.62
CA GLN A 137 4.64 -0.01 8.32
C GLN A 137 6.16 0.16 8.52
N PRO A 138 6.68 -0.01 9.75
CA PRO A 138 8.10 0.16 10.02
C PRO A 138 9.01 -0.69 9.13
N GLY A 139 10.11 -0.07 8.69
CA GLY A 139 11.04 -0.63 7.71
C GLY A 139 10.73 -0.20 6.27
N ASP A 140 11.60 -0.57 5.33
CA ASP A 140 11.49 -0.16 3.91
C ASP A 140 10.98 -1.28 2.99
N PHE A 141 10.74 -2.47 3.54
CA PHE A 141 10.44 -3.67 2.76
C PHE A 141 8.93 -3.97 2.64
N TYR A 142 8.14 -3.58 3.64
CA TYR A 142 6.72 -3.90 3.72
C TYR A 142 5.81 -2.72 3.35
N GLY A 143 4.71 -3.04 2.68
CA GLY A 143 3.77 -2.08 2.14
C GLY A 143 2.54 -1.79 3.01
N GLY A 144 2.54 -2.22 4.28
CA GLY A 144 1.38 -2.08 5.16
C GLY A 144 1.10 -0.63 5.55
N TRP A 145 -0.18 -0.29 5.62
CA TRP A 145 -0.67 1.03 6.02
C TRP A 145 -1.24 0.95 7.43
N VAL A 146 -0.61 1.63 8.39
CA VAL A 146 -1.06 1.68 9.78
C VAL A 146 -2.03 2.84 9.96
N THR A 147 -3.20 2.54 10.52
CA THR A 147 -4.24 3.49 10.93
C THR A 147 -4.65 3.19 12.37
N SER A 148 -5.37 4.10 13.02
CA SER A 148 -5.78 3.98 14.42
C SER A 148 -6.70 2.78 14.68
N ASP A 149 -7.31 2.17 13.67
CA ASP A 149 -8.05 0.92 13.81
C ASP A 149 -7.15 -0.33 13.81
N ILE A 150 -5.85 -0.20 13.54
CA ILE A 150 -4.87 -1.28 13.61
C ILE A 150 -4.26 -1.37 15.00
N GLU A 151 -4.18 -2.59 15.54
CA GLU A 151 -3.50 -2.89 16.80
C GLU A 151 -2.66 -4.17 16.69
N GLY A 152 -1.84 -4.42 17.71
CA GLY A 152 -0.96 -5.58 17.78
C GLY A 152 0.49 -5.27 17.45
N ILE A 153 1.29 -6.32 17.23
CA ILE A 153 2.73 -6.21 17.00
C ILE A 153 2.95 -6.18 15.49
N VAL A 154 3.21 -4.98 14.97
CA VAL A 154 3.52 -4.77 13.55
C VAL A 154 4.97 -5.17 13.26
N LYS A 155 5.15 -6.03 12.26
CA LYS A 155 6.48 -6.47 11.82
C LYS A 155 7.32 -5.27 11.36
N GLY A 156 8.58 -5.23 11.82
CA GLY A 156 9.56 -4.19 11.46
C GLY A 156 9.75 -3.07 12.50
N ALA A 157 8.85 -2.95 13.50
CA ALA A 157 8.89 -1.86 14.49
C ALA A 157 10.10 -1.94 15.46
N HIS A 158 10.54 -3.16 15.77
CA HIS A 158 11.67 -3.42 16.66
C HIS A 158 12.74 -4.14 15.86
N GLY A 159 13.64 -3.39 15.21
CA GLY A 159 14.71 -3.93 14.38
C GLY A 159 15.29 -5.22 14.97
N ASN A 160 15.28 -6.28 14.16
CA ASN A 160 15.67 -7.67 14.45
C ASN A 160 14.50 -8.62 14.84
N TRP A 161 14.04 -9.40 13.84
CA TRP A 161 13.27 -10.67 13.88
C TRP A 161 12.03 -10.80 14.77
N ASP A 162 10.94 -11.20 14.11
CA ASP A 162 9.70 -11.88 14.54
C ASP A 162 9.47 -12.13 16.05
N PRO A 163 8.22 -11.99 16.55
CA PRO A 163 7.87 -12.68 17.78
C PRO A 163 8.10 -14.19 17.55
N VAL A 164 8.96 -14.76 18.40
CA VAL A 164 9.11 -16.20 18.56
C VAL A 164 7.72 -16.80 18.79
N LEU A 165 7.47 -17.93 18.11
CA LEU A 165 6.32 -18.82 18.25
C LEU A 165 5.77 -18.93 19.68
#